data_AF-A0A929C551-F1
#
_entry.id   AF-A0A929C551-F1
#
_cell.length_a   1.000
_cell.length_b   1.000
_cell.length_c   1.000
_cell.angle_alpha   90.00
_cell.angle_beta   90.00
_cell.angle_gamma   90.00
#
_symmetry.space_group_name_H-M   'P 1'
#
loop_
_entity.id
_entity.type
_entity.pdbx_description
1 polymer ?
#
loop_
_entity_poly.entity_id
_entity_poly.type
_entity_poly.pdbx_seq_one_letter_code
_entity_poly.pdbx_strand_id
1 'polypeptide(L)'
;MANNDLKTLSEIFNNRIFRIPDYQRGYAWDEEQLDDFWEDLCYLKDGNFHYTGLLTIQKIKREDIEKNGDKHAHWEGDFWMFDMGYNAYYVIDGQQRLTTISILLKVIFDEYNEEKLNYEDKQDYIKKYLYKKSGENKSFIFGYEQNNPSDNYFKTKILDQDVLLAKEIQETLYTCNLQKAKNYFSEKLKSLPKEEIVDIFKKITIQLKFNVYEIDDEFDVFVTFETMNNRGKQLSKLELLKNRLIYLTTILPGENNDNNKLRKEINSVWKTVYEYLGKNKDDPLDENEFLRNHWIMYFGFTKEAEAYSKFLFNTHFTINNVINENIDYDKNNGKIGYHDIEKYITSIHDSIKMRFYISNPSLSEFSYETKEYIKKLNRVGFGPLKPLIMCAMIKCSNKEFSEEKLIELLKASEQFSFLVFTLTGRPSNTHRNKIYRIANYLHDGVYKSDKLCSIQGVTNYLISQKDSWNGFDLDKFRTKIESFFKNEKGFYGWYGRYYFLYEYELYLQKCKSESKIIVSWEETQNQKTKNQDSIEHIYPQKADKECWGKKYNQFDEAQRKYLLNS
;
A
#
# COMPACT_ATOMS: atom_id res chain seq x y z
N MET A 1 -34.26 18.06 -14.11
CA MET A 1 -34.66 16.77 -13.52
C MET A 1 -33.86 15.71 -14.25
N ALA A 2 -32.88 15.07 -13.61
CA ALA A 2 -32.14 13.98 -14.25
C ALA A 2 -33.09 12.78 -14.44
N ASN A 3 -33.18 12.25 -15.68
CA ASN A 3 -33.92 11.02 -15.96
C ASN A 3 -33.30 9.89 -15.14
N ASN A 4 -34.01 9.45 -14.11
CA ASN A 4 -33.59 8.45 -13.13
C ASN A 4 -33.83 7.02 -13.66
N ASP A 5 -33.47 6.79 -14.93
CA ASP A 5 -33.68 5.51 -15.61
C ASP A 5 -32.45 4.64 -15.47
N LEU A 6 -32.65 3.39 -15.04
CA LEU A 6 -31.61 2.38 -15.00
C LEU A 6 -31.14 2.03 -16.41
N LYS A 7 -29.84 2.16 -16.66
CA LYS A 7 -29.23 1.88 -17.97
C LYS A 7 -28.40 0.61 -17.96
N THR A 8 -28.53 -0.16 -19.03
CA THR A 8 -27.66 -1.30 -19.35
C THR A 8 -26.29 -0.84 -19.81
N LEU A 9 -25.31 -1.74 -19.79
CA LEU A 9 -23.98 -1.45 -20.34
C LEU A 9 -24.05 -1.03 -21.82
N SER A 10 -24.91 -1.69 -22.60
CA SER A 10 -25.14 -1.36 -24.01
C SER A 10 -25.58 0.09 -24.22
N GLU A 11 -26.44 0.61 -23.34
CA GLU A 11 -26.93 2.00 -23.38
C GLU A 11 -25.88 2.99 -22.87
N ILE A 12 -25.08 2.59 -21.87
CA ILE A 12 -24.00 3.42 -21.30
C ILE A 12 -22.89 3.65 -22.31
N PHE A 13 -22.48 2.62 -23.06
CA PHE A 13 -21.37 2.69 -24.01
C PHE A 13 -21.80 3.22 -25.40
N ASN A 14 -23.07 3.56 -25.58
CA ASN A 14 -23.58 4.06 -26.85
C ASN A 14 -23.15 5.52 -27.10
N ASN A 15 -22.24 5.74 -28.05
CA ASN A 15 -21.69 7.06 -28.41
C ASN A 15 -21.08 7.82 -27.22
N ARG A 16 -20.48 7.09 -26.27
CA ARG A 16 -19.79 7.65 -25.10
C ARG A 16 -18.40 7.03 -24.97
N ILE A 17 -17.43 7.86 -24.59
CA ILE A 17 -16.10 7.41 -24.17
C ILE A 17 -15.82 7.87 -22.74
N PHE A 18 -15.11 7.04 -21.99
CA PHE A 18 -14.93 7.19 -20.56
C PHE A 18 -13.45 7.16 -20.19
N ARG A 19 -13.03 8.07 -19.31
CA ARG A 19 -11.71 8.04 -18.68
C ARG A 19 -11.83 8.10 -17.17
N ILE A 20 -10.98 7.34 -16.49
CA ILE A 20 -10.76 7.48 -15.05
C ILE A 20 -9.78 8.66 -14.85
N PRO A 21 -10.19 9.74 -14.16
CA PRO A 21 -9.34 10.90 -13.96
C PRO A 21 -8.16 10.62 -13.00
N ASP A 22 -7.10 11.42 -13.09
CA ASP A 22 -5.85 11.25 -12.34
C ASP A 22 -5.96 11.26 -10.80
N TYR A 23 -6.95 11.94 -10.24
CA TYR A 23 -7.17 12.02 -8.79
C TYR A 23 -7.85 10.77 -8.21
N GLN A 24 -8.32 9.87 -9.08
CA GLN A 24 -8.87 8.58 -8.68
C GLN A 24 -7.76 7.56 -8.44
N ARG A 25 -8.07 6.55 -7.63
CA ARG A 25 -7.21 5.38 -7.48
C ARG A 25 -7.24 4.49 -8.73
N GLY A 26 -6.20 3.68 -8.89
CA GLY A 26 -6.20 2.61 -9.90
C GLY A 26 -7.18 1.47 -9.55
N TYR A 27 -7.11 0.37 -10.29
CA TYR A 27 -7.92 -0.81 -10.01
C TYR A 27 -7.52 -1.48 -8.70
N ALA A 28 -8.48 -1.58 -7.77
CA ALA A 28 -8.25 -1.96 -6.39
C ALA A 28 -9.09 -3.16 -5.93
N TRP A 29 -9.95 -3.73 -6.78
CA TRP A 29 -10.63 -4.99 -6.43
C TRP A 29 -9.63 -6.14 -6.33
N ASP A 30 -9.77 -6.91 -5.26
CA ASP A 30 -9.05 -8.15 -5.01
C ASP A 30 -9.99 -9.35 -5.26
N GLU A 31 -9.54 -10.56 -4.94
CA GLU A 31 -10.25 -11.81 -5.24
C GLU A 31 -11.68 -11.85 -4.68
N GLU A 32 -11.90 -11.41 -3.43
CA GLU A 32 -13.23 -11.36 -2.80
C GLU A 32 -14.24 -10.56 -3.64
N GLN A 33 -13.86 -9.38 -4.14
CA GLN A 33 -14.77 -8.57 -4.97
C GLN A 33 -14.98 -9.17 -6.37
N LEU A 34 -13.99 -9.91 -6.87
CA LEU A 34 -14.10 -10.62 -8.14
C LEU A 34 -15.01 -11.86 -8.03
N ASP A 35 -14.97 -12.56 -6.90
CA ASP A 35 -15.88 -13.66 -6.58
C ASP A 35 -17.31 -13.13 -6.44
N ASP A 36 -17.55 -12.08 -5.64
CA ASP A 36 -18.87 -11.45 -5.50
C ASP A 36 -19.46 -11.07 -6.86
N PHE A 37 -18.68 -10.36 -7.70
CA PHE A 37 -19.12 -9.93 -9.02
C PHE A 37 -19.40 -11.12 -9.96
N TRP A 38 -18.59 -12.17 -9.86
CA TRP A 38 -18.78 -13.38 -10.67
C TRP A 38 -20.03 -14.16 -10.25
N GLU A 39 -20.22 -14.32 -8.95
CA GLU A 39 -21.41 -14.97 -8.38
C GLU A 39 -22.69 -14.23 -8.75
N ASP A 40 -22.68 -12.88 -8.70
CA ASP A 40 -23.80 -12.05 -9.15
C ASP A 40 -24.20 -12.35 -10.60
N LEU A 41 -23.23 -12.60 -11.49
CA LEU A 41 -23.48 -12.98 -12.89
C LEU A 41 -23.99 -14.43 -13.00
N CYS A 42 -23.40 -15.37 -12.26
CA CYS A 42 -23.82 -16.78 -12.29
C CYS A 42 -25.24 -16.96 -11.76
N TYR A 43 -25.62 -16.27 -10.68
CA TYR A 43 -26.94 -16.39 -10.06
C TYR A 43 -28.02 -15.54 -10.75
N LEU A 44 -27.65 -14.64 -11.66
CA LEU A 44 -28.60 -13.87 -12.45
C LEU A 44 -29.34 -14.78 -13.42
N LYS A 45 -30.66 -14.90 -13.24
CA LYS A 45 -31.54 -15.69 -14.12
C LYS A 45 -31.94 -14.89 -15.36
N ASP A 46 -32.24 -15.60 -16.44
CA ASP A 46 -32.80 -15.01 -17.66
C ASP A 46 -34.05 -14.18 -17.37
N GLY A 47 -34.13 -13.00 -18.02
CA GLY A 47 -35.25 -12.07 -17.86
C GLY A 47 -35.20 -11.21 -16.60
N ASN A 48 -34.33 -11.52 -15.63
CA ASN A 48 -34.10 -10.66 -14.48
C ASN A 48 -33.00 -9.63 -14.76
N PHE A 49 -33.04 -8.52 -14.02
CA PHE A 49 -32.01 -7.49 -14.04
C PHE A 49 -31.28 -7.46 -12.71
N HIS A 50 -29.96 -7.29 -12.75
CA HIS A 50 -29.15 -7.07 -11.56
C HIS A 50 -28.86 -5.57 -11.42
N TYR A 51 -29.12 -5.02 -10.23
CA TYR A 51 -28.77 -3.63 -9.93
C TYR A 51 -27.30 -3.52 -9.55
N THR A 52 -26.49 -3.03 -10.49
CA THR A 52 -25.03 -2.95 -10.35
C THR A 52 -24.57 -1.69 -9.61
N GLY A 53 -25.50 -0.83 -9.15
CA GLY A 53 -25.20 0.38 -8.38
C GLY A 53 -25.24 1.70 -9.18
N LEU A 54 -24.76 2.78 -8.55
CA LEU A 54 -24.66 4.13 -9.13
C LEU A 54 -23.42 4.24 -10.03
N LEU A 55 -23.55 4.89 -11.19
CA LEU A 55 -22.47 5.28 -12.08
C LEU A 55 -22.53 6.80 -12.22
N THR A 56 -21.58 7.49 -11.61
CA THR A 56 -21.52 8.94 -11.63
C THR A 56 -20.49 9.39 -12.65
N ILE A 57 -20.91 10.23 -13.58
CA ILE A 57 -20.07 10.69 -14.69
C ILE A 57 -20.11 12.21 -14.82
N GLN A 58 -19.04 12.80 -15.33
CA GLN A 58 -18.98 14.22 -15.69
C GLN A 58 -18.72 14.33 -17.19
N LYS A 59 -19.52 15.10 -17.91
CA LYS A 59 -19.33 15.33 -19.34
C LYS A 59 -18.17 16.29 -19.58
N ILE A 60 -17.37 16.02 -20.59
CA ILE A 60 -16.29 16.92 -21.03
C ILE A 60 -16.68 17.55 -22.36
N LYS A 61 -16.73 18.89 -22.37
CA LYS A 61 -17.01 19.65 -23.59
C LYS A 61 -15.71 19.85 -24.36
N ARG A 62 -15.81 19.81 -25.69
CA ARG A 62 -14.67 20.05 -26.58
C ARG A 62 -14.00 21.40 -26.31
N GLU A 63 -14.80 22.43 -26.05
CA GLU A 63 -14.31 23.77 -25.73
C GLU A 63 -13.42 23.79 -24.49
N ASP A 64 -13.70 22.96 -23.48
CA ASP A 64 -12.88 22.87 -22.27
C ASP A 64 -11.53 22.24 -22.57
N ILE A 65 -11.46 21.36 -23.58
CA ILE A 65 -10.22 20.76 -24.05
C ILE A 65 -9.37 21.81 -24.79
N GLU A 66 -9.99 22.53 -25.72
CA GLU A 66 -9.32 23.54 -26.55
C GLU A 66 -8.90 24.79 -25.75
N LYS A 67 -9.68 25.21 -24.74
CA LYS A 67 -9.40 26.42 -23.94
C LYS A 67 -8.43 26.17 -22.78
N ASN A 68 -8.48 25.00 -22.14
CA ASN A 68 -7.68 24.75 -20.93
C ASN A 68 -6.31 24.15 -21.20
N GLY A 69 -5.93 23.91 -22.48
CA GLY A 69 -4.59 23.66 -23.05
C GLY A 69 -3.70 22.57 -22.46
N ASP A 70 -3.96 22.14 -21.24
CA ASP A 70 -3.09 21.36 -20.36
C ASP A 70 -3.95 20.52 -19.37
N LYS A 71 -5.11 21.04 -18.90
CA LYS A 71 -6.01 20.28 -17.99
C LYS A 71 -6.74 19.11 -18.66
N HIS A 72 -6.96 19.19 -19.97
CA HIS A 72 -7.66 18.15 -20.75
C HIS A 72 -6.94 17.79 -22.05
N ALA A 73 -5.72 18.30 -22.28
CA ALA A 73 -4.94 18.10 -23.51
C ALA A 73 -4.80 16.61 -23.91
N HIS A 74 -4.86 15.70 -22.95
CA HIS A 74 -4.82 14.25 -23.18
C HIS A 74 -6.04 13.67 -23.92
N TRP A 75 -7.11 14.45 -24.11
CA TRP A 75 -8.26 14.08 -24.96
C TRP A 75 -8.09 14.46 -26.44
N GLU A 76 -7.06 15.23 -26.80
CA GLU A 76 -6.82 15.67 -28.19
C GLU A 76 -6.69 14.47 -29.15
N GLY A 77 -6.03 13.40 -28.71
CA GLY A 77 -5.91 12.17 -29.50
C GLY A 77 -7.24 11.46 -29.76
N ASP A 78 -8.29 11.79 -29.01
CA ASP A 78 -9.64 11.24 -29.16
C ASP A 78 -10.57 12.17 -29.97
N PHE A 79 -10.14 13.35 -30.42
CA PHE A 79 -10.99 14.32 -31.14
C PHE A 79 -11.74 13.76 -32.35
N TRP A 80 -11.12 12.84 -33.10
CA TRP A 80 -11.79 12.18 -34.22
C TRP A 80 -13.03 11.37 -33.79
N MET A 81 -13.09 10.90 -32.54
CA MET A 81 -14.30 10.26 -32.00
C MET A 81 -15.41 11.28 -31.76
N PHE A 82 -15.08 12.51 -31.34
CA PHE A 82 -16.06 13.58 -31.18
C PHE A 82 -16.68 13.95 -32.54
N ASP A 83 -15.87 13.99 -33.59
CA ASP A 83 -16.32 14.24 -34.96
C ASP A 83 -17.26 13.13 -35.46
N MET A 84 -17.13 11.91 -34.95
CA MET A 84 -18.07 10.79 -35.18
C MET A 84 -19.31 10.83 -34.27
N GLY A 85 -19.49 11.87 -33.47
CA GLY A 85 -20.64 12.05 -32.57
C GLY A 85 -20.49 11.43 -31.18
N TYR A 86 -19.29 11.03 -30.77
CA TYR A 86 -19.06 10.56 -29.40
C TYR A 86 -18.98 11.72 -28.41
N ASN A 87 -19.46 11.46 -27.20
CA ASN A 87 -19.31 12.36 -26.06
C ASN A 87 -18.28 11.80 -25.07
N ALA A 88 -17.40 12.66 -24.55
CA ALA A 88 -16.41 12.28 -23.56
C ALA A 88 -16.91 12.50 -22.13
N TYR A 89 -16.55 11.58 -21.24
CA TYR A 89 -16.91 11.63 -19.83
C TYR A 89 -15.75 11.20 -18.92
N TYR A 90 -15.63 11.86 -17.77
CA TYR A 90 -14.93 11.27 -16.63
C TYR A 90 -15.85 10.39 -15.82
N VAL A 91 -15.28 9.30 -15.29
CA VAL A 91 -15.95 8.42 -14.32
C VAL A 91 -15.59 8.89 -12.91
N ILE A 92 -16.57 9.40 -12.17
CA ILE A 92 -16.42 9.94 -10.81
C ILE A 92 -16.70 8.86 -9.76
N ASP A 93 -17.69 8.00 -10.02
CA ASP A 93 -17.98 6.80 -9.24
C ASP A 93 -18.38 5.65 -10.18
N GLY A 94 -18.08 4.40 -9.82
CA GLY A 94 -18.31 3.21 -10.65
C GLY A 94 -17.10 2.73 -11.46
N GLN A 95 -15.94 3.38 -11.31
CA GLN A 95 -14.70 3.07 -12.02
C GLN A 95 -14.21 1.61 -11.87
N GLN A 96 -14.36 1.02 -10.67
CA GLN A 96 -13.90 -0.35 -10.42
C GLN A 96 -14.79 -1.33 -11.18
N ARG A 97 -16.12 -1.19 -11.06
CA ARG A 97 -17.12 -2.00 -11.77
C ARG A 97 -16.95 -1.93 -13.29
N LEU A 98 -16.79 -0.72 -13.85
CA LEU A 98 -16.55 -0.56 -15.29
C LEU A 98 -15.23 -1.18 -15.73
N THR A 99 -14.16 -1.06 -14.94
CA THR A 99 -12.88 -1.70 -15.23
C THR A 99 -13.00 -3.22 -15.25
N THR A 100 -13.65 -3.81 -14.23
CA THR A 100 -13.89 -5.27 -14.17
C THR A 100 -14.68 -5.76 -15.36
N ILE A 101 -15.74 -5.04 -15.74
CA ILE A 101 -16.54 -5.35 -16.93
C ILE A 101 -15.70 -5.28 -18.20
N SER A 102 -14.88 -4.25 -18.38
CA SER A 102 -13.99 -4.14 -19.54
C SER A 102 -12.96 -5.26 -19.60
N ILE A 103 -12.40 -5.68 -18.45
CA ILE A 103 -11.50 -6.83 -18.36
C ILE A 103 -12.25 -8.10 -18.78
N LEU A 104 -13.41 -8.39 -18.17
CA LEU A 104 -14.17 -9.60 -18.46
C LEU A 104 -14.61 -9.65 -19.92
N LEU A 105 -15.06 -8.55 -20.52
CA LEU A 105 -15.38 -8.48 -21.95
C LEU A 105 -14.16 -8.81 -22.81
N LYS A 106 -12.98 -8.28 -22.48
CA LYS A 106 -11.74 -8.61 -23.20
C LYS A 106 -11.42 -10.10 -23.11
N VAL A 107 -11.49 -10.70 -21.93
CA VAL A 107 -11.24 -12.13 -21.75
C VAL A 107 -12.27 -12.97 -22.51
N ILE A 108 -13.56 -12.59 -22.48
CA ILE A 108 -14.60 -13.24 -23.30
C ILE A 108 -14.21 -13.23 -24.78
N PHE A 109 -13.75 -12.10 -25.32
CA PHE A 109 -13.40 -12.00 -26.74
C PHE A 109 -12.15 -12.81 -27.11
N ASP A 110 -11.26 -13.05 -26.16
CA ASP A 110 -10.05 -13.89 -26.32
C ASP A 110 -10.37 -15.38 -26.27
N GLU A 111 -11.16 -15.81 -25.27
CA GLU A 111 -11.48 -17.22 -25.06
C GLU A 111 -12.57 -17.71 -26.04
N TYR A 112 -13.41 -16.81 -26.57
CA TYR A 112 -14.46 -17.15 -27.53
C TYR A 112 -13.94 -17.14 -28.98
N ASN A 113 -13.58 -18.32 -29.49
CA ASN A 113 -12.87 -18.50 -30.77
C ASN A 113 -13.71 -18.34 -32.06
N GLU A 114 -15.01 -18.06 -31.97
CA GLU A 114 -15.86 -17.87 -33.16
C GLU A 114 -15.95 -16.41 -33.58
N GLU A 115 -16.21 -16.19 -34.87
CA GLU A 115 -16.35 -14.85 -35.44
C GLU A 115 -17.66 -14.18 -35.03
N LYS A 116 -18.72 -14.95 -34.81
CA LYS A 116 -20.03 -14.47 -34.38
C LYS A 116 -20.23 -14.74 -32.90
N LEU A 117 -20.46 -13.68 -32.14
CA LEU A 117 -20.81 -13.77 -30.73
C LEU A 117 -22.28 -13.36 -30.60
N ASN A 118 -23.11 -14.21 -30.03
CA ASN A 118 -24.56 -13.97 -29.97
C ASN A 118 -25.17 -13.77 -31.38
N TYR A 119 -25.65 -12.56 -31.72
CA TYR A 119 -26.32 -12.26 -33.00
C TYR A 119 -25.49 -11.39 -33.96
N GLU A 120 -24.30 -10.92 -33.57
CA GLU A 120 -23.48 -9.99 -34.36
C GLU A 120 -22.03 -10.48 -34.46
N ASP A 121 -21.25 -9.85 -35.34
CA ASP A 121 -19.83 -10.14 -35.47
C ASP A 121 -19.09 -9.66 -34.22
N LYS A 122 -18.21 -10.52 -33.68
CA LYS A 122 -17.40 -10.24 -32.49
C LYS A 122 -16.61 -8.93 -32.61
N GLN A 123 -16.17 -8.58 -33.82
CA GLN A 123 -15.47 -7.35 -34.10
C GLN A 123 -16.30 -6.09 -33.85
N ASP A 124 -17.62 -6.15 -34.02
CA ASP A 124 -18.49 -4.99 -33.77
C ASP A 124 -18.67 -4.76 -32.27
N TYR A 125 -18.73 -5.82 -31.47
CA TYR A 125 -18.67 -5.69 -30.00
C TYR A 125 -17.32 -5.18 -29.50
N ILE A 126 -16.20 -5.61 -30.09
CA ILE A 126 -14.87 -5.07 -29.76
C ILE A 126 -14.83 -3.56 -30.04
N LYS A 127 -15.34 -3.11 -31.20
CA LYS A 127 -15.44 -1.68 -31.55
C LYS A 127 -16.35 -0.90 -30.60
N LYS A 128 -17.41 -1.54 -30.10
CA LYS A 128 -18.41 -0.92 -29.21
C LYS A 128 -17.90 -0.77 -27.78
N TYR A 129 -17.18 -1.76 -27.26
CA TYR A 129 -16.86 -1.83 -25.83
C TYR A 129 -15.38 -1.58 -25.48
N LEU A 130 -14.44 -1.85 -26.39
CA LEU A 130 -13.01 -1.80 -26.07
C LEU A 130 -12.30 -0.63 -26.75
N TYR A 131 -12.22 -0.63 -28.08
CA TYR A 131 -11.49 0.39 -28.84
C TYR A 131 -11.97 0.52 -30.28
N LYS A 132 -11.77 1.69 -30.88
CA LYS A 132 -11.97 1.95 -32.30
C LYS A 132 -10.67 2.34 -32.98
N LYS A 133 -10.55 1.99 -34.27
CA LYS A 133 -9.42 2.35 -35.13
C LYS A 133 -9.95 3.02 -36.40
N SER A 134 -9.30 4.09 -36.84
CA SER A 134 -9.55 4.78 -38.10
C SER A 134 -8.21 5.26 -38.69
N GLY A 135 -7.72 4.55 -39.72
CA GLY A 135 -6.37 4.77 -40.23
C GLY A 135 -5.32 4.51 -39.14
N GLU A 136 -4.45 5.50 -38.88
CA GLU A 136 -3.46 5.46 -37.81
C GLU A 136 -4.03 5.82 -36.43
N ASN A 137 -5.23 6.41 -36.37
CA ASN A 137 -5.86 6.81 -35.11
C ASN A 137 -6.47 5.60 -34.39
N LYS A 138 -6.17 5.46 -33.10
CA LYS A 138 -6.77 4.46 -32.21
C LYS A 138 -7.20 5.11 -30.92
N SER A 139 -8.46 4.89 -30.54
CA SER A 139 -9.06 5.42 -29.32
C SER A 139 -9.76 4.31 -28.55
N PHE A 140 -9.67 4.39 -27.23
CA PHE A 140 -10.25 3.41 -26.32
C PHE A 140 -11.60 3.90 -25.82
N ILE A 141 -12.60 3.01 -25.74
CA ILE A 141 -13.94 3.39 -25.27
C ILE A 141 -13.92 3.66 -23.77
N PHE A 142 -13.17 2.85 -23.02
CA PHE A 142 -12.95 3.00 -21.60
C PHE A 142 -11.45 2.88 -21.29
N GLY A 143 -10.96 3.64 -20.32
CA GLY A 143 -9.57 3.57 -19.89
C GLY A 143 -9.24 4.59 -18.81
N TYR A 144 -7.95 4.83 -18.61
CA TYR A 144 -7.45 5.82 -17.66
C TYR A 144 -6.94 7.05 -18.43
N GLU A 145 -6.79 8.18 -17.74
CA GLU A 145 -6.03 9.29 -18.29
C GLU A 145 -4.56 8.92 -18.53
N GLN A 146 -3.91 9.53 -19.53
CA GLN A 146 -2.53 9.21 -19.95
C GLN A 146 -1.48 9.32 -18.83
N ASN A 147 -1.72 10.20 -17.83
CA ASN A 147 -0.82 10.39 -16.69
C ASN A 147 -1.02 9.35 -15.58
N ASN A 148 -2.06 8.52 -15.67
CA ASN A 148 -2.29 7.45 -14.71
C ASN A 148 -1.36 6.26 -15.03
N PRO A 149 -0.62 5.71 -14.05
CA PRO A 149 0.25 4.55 -14.26
C PRO A 149 -0.47 3.34 -14.87
N SER A 150 -1.78 3.22 -14.61
CA SER A 150 -2.62 2.13 -15.10
C SER A 150 -2.98 2.26 -16.58
N ASP A 151 -2.83 3.43 -17.21
CA ASP A 151 -3.29 3.64 -18.59
C ASP A 151 -2.54 2.77 -19.60
N ASN A 152 -1.22 2.93 -19.67
CA ASN A 152 -0.38 2.14 -20.57
C ASN A 152 -0.47 0.65 -20.24
N TYR A 153 -0.52 0.28 -18.96
CA TYR A 153 -0.68 -1.11 -18.55
C TYR A 153 -2.01 -1.69 -19.03
N PHE A 154 -3.11 -0.97 -18.85
CA PHE A 154 -4.44 -1.40 -19.29
C PHE A 154 -4.50 -1.57 -20.82
N LYS A 155 -3.98 -0.61 -21.58
CA LYS A 155 -3.96 -0.69 -23.04
C LYS A 155 -3.11 -1.87 -23.55
N THR A 156 -1.94 -2.08 -22.95
CA THR A 156 -0.95 -3.04 -23.46
C THR A 156 -1.09 -4.45 -22.88
N LYS A 157 -1.24 -4.60 -21.56
CA LYS A 157 -1.29 -5.90 -20.86
C LYS A 157 -2.70 -6.46 -20.69
N ILE A 158 -3.69 -5.58 -20.61
CA ILE A 158 -5.10 -6.01 -20.48
C ILE A 158 -5.73 -6.12 -21.85
N LEU A 159 -5.73 -5.05 -22.65
CA LEU A 159 -6.37 -5.01 -23.97
C LEU A 159 -5.50 -5.52 -25.12
N ASP A 160 -4.25 -5.92 -24.84
CA ASP A 160 -3.29 -6.47 -25.81
C ASP A 160 -3.13 -5.56 -27.04
N GLN A 161 -3.09 -4.25 -26.83
CA GLN A 161 -2.89 -3.26 -27.88
C GLN A 161 -1.47 -2.69 -27.83
N ASP A 162 -0.80 -2.69 -28.98
CA ASP A 162 0.46 -1.98 -29.15
C ASP A 162 0.26 -0.47 -28.99
N VAL A 163 1.06 0.12 -28.12
CA VAL A 163 1.19 1.56 -27.92
C VAL A 163 2.64 1.93 -28.27
N LEU A 164 2.84 2.46 -29.47
CA LEU A 164 4.16 2.77 -30.06
C LEU A 164 5.08 3.63 -29.16
N LEU A 165 4.50 4.37 -28.20
CA LEU A 165 5.19 5.30 -27.31
C LEU A 165 5.35 4.81 -25.86
N ALA A 166 4.91 3.58 -25.53
CA ALA A 166 5.04 3.05 -24.18
C ALA A 166 6.51 2.66 -23.92
N LYS A 167 7.35 3.65 -23.55
CA LYS A 167 8.79 3.45 -23.37
C LYS A 167 9.11 2.46 -22.25
N GLU A 168 8.29 2.38 -21.21
CA GLU A 168 8.32 1.33 -20.19
C GLU A 168 6.92 1.14 -19.57
N ILE A 169 6.48 -0.11 -19.41
CA ILE A 169 5.25 -0.44 -18.67
C ILE A 169 5.62 -0.56 -17.20
N GLN A 170 5.21 0.42 -16.40
CA GLN A 170 5.49 0.41 -14.96
C GLN A 170 4.51 -0.50 -14.23
N GLU A 171 5.04 -1.36 -13.37
CA GLU A 171 4.24 -2.17 -12.46
C GLU A 171 4.03 -1.44 -11.13
N THR A 172 2.79 -1.43 -10.66
CA THR A 172 2.34 -0.83 -9.41
C THR A 172 1.39 -1.80 -8.71
N LEU A 173 1.01 -1.49 -7.47
CA LEU A 173 -0.04 -2.22 -6.75
C LEU A 173 -1.31 -2.42 -7.61
N TYR A 174 -1.79 -1.36 -8.25
CA TYR A 174 -3.04 -1.41 -9.03
C TYR A 174 -2.90 -2.18 -10.35
N THR A 175 -1.76 -2.10 -11.02
CA THR A 175 -1.55 -2.88 -12.26
C THR A 175 -1.40 -4.37 -11.96
N CYS A 176 -0.86 -4.72 -10.79
CA CYS A 176 -0.87 -6.10 -10.31
C CYS A 176 -2.31 -6.61 -10.14
N ASN A 177 -3.20 -5.79 -9.55
CA ASN A 177 -4.60 -6.15 -9.41
C ASN A 177 -5.34 -6.27 -10.76
N LEU A 178 -5.02 -5.40 -11.74
CA LEU A 178 -5.53 -5.55 -13.12
C LEU A 178 -5.17 -6.92 -13.71
N GLN A 179 -3.91 -7.33 -13.55
CA GLN A 179 -3.44 -8.62 -14.07
C GLN A 179 -4.08 -9.80 -13.32
N LYS A 180 -4.23 -9.72 -11.99
CA LYS A 180 -4.93 -10.73 -11.19
C LYS A 180 -6.37 -10.90 -11.66
N ALA A 181 -7.09 -9.82 -11.92
CA ALA A 181 -8.45 -9.88 -12.45
C ALA A 181 -8.52 -10.52 -13.86
N LYS A 182 -7.60 -10.17 -14.76
CA LYS A 182 -7.51 -10.82 -16.09
C LYS A 182 -7.29 -12.33 -15.94
N ASN A 183 -6.33 -12.75 -15.10
CA ASN A 183 -6.04 -14.16 -14.85
C ASN A 183 -7.24 -14.90 -14.24
N TYR A 184 -7.87 -14.30 -13.23
CA TYR A 184 -9.06 -14.84 -12.57
C TYR A 184 -10.19 -15.14 -13.56
N PHE A 185 -10.56 -14.17 -14.41
CA PHE A 185 -11.62 -14.40 -15.41
C PHE A 185 -11.20 -15.37 -16.50
N SER A 186 -9.93 -15.38 -16.92
CA SER A 186 -9.41 -16.40 -17.85
C SER A 186 -9.57 -17.81 -17.28
N GLU A 187 -9.27 -18.01 -15.99
CA GLU A 187 -9.43 -19.31 -15.34
C GLU A 187 -10.91 -19.72 -15.24
N LYS A 188 -11.80 -18.80 -14.85
CA LYS A 188 -13.25 -19.09 -14.78
C LYS A 188 -13.80 -19.45 -16.16
N LEU A 189 -13.53 -18.65 -17.21
CA LEU A 189 -14.09 -18.87 -18.54
C LEU A 189 -13.53 -20.12 -19.24
N LYS A 190 -12.26 -20.48 -19.04
CA LYS A 190 -11.69 -21.72 -19.61
C LYS A 190 -12.41 -22.99 -19.19
N SER A 191 -13.08 -22.96 -18.04
CA SER A 191 -13.84 -24.10 -17.51
C SER A 191 -15.27 -24.21 -18.05
N LEU A 192 -15.75 -23.19 -18.78
CA LEU A 192 -17.14 -23.10 -19.20
C LEU A 192 -17.36 -23.51 -20.66
N PRO A 193 -18.53 -24.10 -20.99
CA PRO A 193 -18.93 -24.30 -22.38
C PRO A 193 -19.25 -22.96 -23.06
N LYS A 194 -19.18 -22.95 -24.40
CA LYS A 194 -19.34 -21.73 -25.20
C LYS A 194 -20.70 -21.06 -24.98
N GLU A 195 -21.75 -21.85 -24.81
CA GLU A 195 -23.11 -21.37 -24.59
C GLU A 195 -23.20 -20.55 -23.29
N GLU A 196 -22.50 -20.97 -22.24
CA GLU A 196 -22.43 -20.23 -20.97
C GLU A 196 -21.60 -18.95 -21.09
N ILE A 197 -20.53 -18.94 -21.90
CA ILE A 197 -19.78 -17.72 -22.21
C ILE A 197 -20.67 -16.69 -22.92
N VAL A 198 -21.50 -17.14 -23.86
CA VAL A 198 -22.49 -16.28 -24.55
C VAL A 198 -23.55 -15.76 -23.57
N ASP A 199 -24.00 -16.59 -22.63
CA ASP A 199 -24.93 -16.20 -21.57
C ASP A 199 -24.34 -15.11 -20.66
N ILE A 200 -23.10 -15.30 -20.19
CA ILE A 200 -22.37 -14.30 -19.39
C ILE A 200 -22.22 -12.98 -20.17
N PHE A 201 -21.87 -13.05 -21.46
CA PHE A 201 -21.78 -11.87 -22.31
C PHE A 201 -23.13 -11.12 -22.40
N LYS A 202 -24.25 -11.84 -22.54
CA LYS A 202 -25.60 -11.24 -22.51
C LYS A 202 -25.85 -10.59 -21.15
N LYS A 203 -25.63 -11.30 -20.05
CA LYS A 203 -25.85 -10.79 -18.69
C LYS A 203 -25.14 -9.47 -18.45
N ILE A 204 -23.87 -9.39 -18.82
CA ILE A 204 -23.05 -8.17 -18.69
C ILE A 204 -23.57 -7.02 -19.55
N THR A 205 -23.98 -7.31 -20.80
CA THR A 205 -24.30 -6.25 -21.77
C THR A 205 -25.73 -5.73 -21.67
N ILE A 206 -26.68 -6.56 -21.21
CA ILE A 206 -28.12 -6.26 -21.22
C ILE A 206 -28.84 -6.45 -19.87
N GLN A 207 -28.31 -7.26 -18.94
CA GLN A 207 -29.01 -7.52 -17.66
C GLN A 207 -28.41 -6.78 -16.45
N LEU A 208 -27.13 -6.42 -16.50
CA LEU A 208 -26.54 -5.48 -15.55
C LEU A 208 -27.10 -4.07 -15.80
N LYS A 209 -27.67 -3.46 -14.76
CA LYS A 209 -28.30 -2.14 -14.82
C LYS A 209 -27.70 -1.19 -13.80
N PHE A 210 -27.34 0.01 -14.25
CA PHE A 210 -26.74 1.07 -13.45
C PHE A 210 -27.71 2.24 -13.33
N ASN A 211 -27.74 2.87 -12.17
CA ASN A 211 -28.29 4.23 -12.08
C ASN A 211 -27.21 5.20 -12.58
N VAL A 212 -27.45 5.93 -13.67
CA VAL A 212 -26.43 6.83 -14.26
C VAL A 212 -26.74 8.26 -13.90
N TYR A 213 -25.85 8.88 -13.12
CA TYR A 213 -25.95 10.29 -12.74
C TYR A 213 -24.87 11.11 -13.45
N GLU A 214 -25.29 12.05 -14.28
CA GLU A 214 -24.41 13.00 -14.94
C GLU A 214 -24.36 14.28 -14.08
N ILE A 215 -23.17 14.59 -13.55
CA ILE A 215 -22.95 15.78 -12.73
C ILE A 215 -22.76 16.99 -13.65
N ASP A 216 -23.39 18.11 -13.28
CA ASP A 216 -23.21 19.40 -13.93
C ASP A 216 -21.86 20.04 -13.58
N ASP A 217 -21.33 20.88 -14.45
CA ASP A 217 -20.04 21.55 -14.28
C ASP A 217 -20.01 22.51 -13.07
N GLU A 218 -21.17 22.86 -12.52
CA GLU A 218 -21.31 23.70 -11.32
C GLU A 218 -20.88 22.99 -10.03
N PHE A 219 -20.84 21.66 -10.01
CA PHE A 219 -20.43 20.91 -8.82
C PHE A 219 -18.92 20.76 -8.74
N ASP A 220 -18.38 20.97 -7.54
CA ASP A 220 -16.98 20.64 -7.25
C ASP A 220 -16.81 19.12 -7.26
N VAL A 221 -16.15 18.62 -8.30
CA VAL A 221 -15.95 17.20 -8.55
C VAL A 221 -15.15 16.52 -7.43
N PHE A 222 -14.22 17.25 -6.78
CA PHE A 222 -13.40 16.69 -5.70
C PHE A 222 -14.22 16.50 -4.43
N VAL A 223 -15.04 17.48 -4.07
CA VAL A 223 -15.99 17.38 -2.94
C VAL A 223 -17.03 16.28 -3.21
N THR A 224 -17.52 16.23 -4.45
CA THR A 224 -18.47 15.20 -4.88
C THR A 224 -17.86 13.80 -4.77
N PHE A 225 -16.60 13.65 -5.17
CA PHE A 225 -15.86 12.40 -5.02
C PHE A 225 -15.68 11.99 -3.55
N GLU A 226 -15.20 12.88 -2.67
CA GLU A 226 -15.02 12.57 -1.24
C GLU A 226 -16.33 12.14 -0.57
N THR A 227 -17.47 12.72 -0.96
CA THR A 227 -18.78 12.41 -0.37
C THR A 227 -19.44 11.15 -0.92
N MET A 228 -19.30 10.87 -2.22
CA MET A 228 -19.91 9.70 -2.87
C MET A 228 -19.16 8.39 -2.60
N ASN A 229 -17.85 8.45 -2.31
CA ASN A 229 -17.00 7.27 -2.13
C ASN A 229 -17.22 6.48 -0.83
N ASN A 230 -18.41 6.61 -0.23
CA ASN A 230 -18.84 5.84 0.92
C ASN A 230 -19.52 4.51 0.53
N ARG A 231 -19.58 4.15 -0.76
CA ARG A 231 -20.23 2.93 -1.28
C ARG A 231 -19.22 2.05 -2.03
N GLY A 232 -18.92 0.86 -1.49
CA GLY A 232 -17.94 -0.10 -2.05
C GLY A 232 -16.65 -0.22 -1.22
N LYS A 233 -15.53 -0.65 -1.85
CA LYS A 233 -14.21 -0.72 -1.20
C LYS A 233 -13.77 0.71 -0.82
N GLN A 234 -13.59 0.97 0.47
CA GLN A 234 -13.23 2.31 0.95
C GLN A 234 -11.89 2.77 0.40
N LEU A 235 -11.72 4.09 0.26
CA LEU A 235 -10.41 4.67 -0.06
C LEU A 235 -9.45 4.51 1.12
N SER A 236 -8.20 4.31 0.78
CA SER A 236 -7.14 4.43 1.77
C SER A 236 -6.89 5.88 2.17
N LYS A 237 -6.27 6.10 3.33
CA LYS A 237 -5.88 7.45 3.75
C LYS A 237 -4.85 8.07 2.79
N LEU A 238 -4.04 7.25 2.12
CA LEU A 238 -3.07 7.71 1.13
C LEU A 238 -3.76 8.18 -0.17
N GLU A 239 -4.81 7.48 -0.59
CA GLU A 239 -5.63 7.86 -1.74
C GLU A 239 -6.42 9.16 -1.47
N LEU A 240 -7.03 9.27 -0.29
CA LEU A 240 -7.70 10.51 0.16
C LEU A 240 -6.72 11.69 0.21
N LEU A 241 -5.50 11.47 0.68
CA LEU A 241 -4.47 12.50 0.71
C LEU A 241 -4.06 12.95 -0.69
N LYS A 242 -3.90 12.01 -1.64
CA LYS A 242 -3.65 12.36 -3.05
C LYS A 242 -4.74 13.29 -3.59
N ASN A 243 -5.99 12.86 -3.42
CA ASN A 243 -7.15 13.59 -3.92
C ASN A 243 -7.21 15.00 -3.29
N ARG A 244 -7.02 15.08 -1.97
CA ARG A 244 -6.97 16.35 -1.26
C ARG A 244 -5.87 17.27 -1.77
N LEU A 245 -4.66 16.78 -1.95
CA LEU A 245 -3.54 17.61 -2.43
C LEU A 245 -3.76 18.09 -3.86
N ILE A 246 -4.27 17.24 -4.76
CA ILE A 246 -4.66 17.65 -6.11
C ILE A 246 -5.72 18.74 -6.05
N TYR A 247 -6.73 18.58 -5.19
CA TYR A 247 -7.75 19.59 -5.00
C TYR A 247 -7.17 20.92 -4.51
N LEU A 248 -6.24 20.90 -3.55
CA LEU A 248 -5.60 22.13 -3.08
C LEU A 248 -4.88 22.87 -4.23
N THR A 249 -4.32 22.17 -5.21
CA THR A 249 -3.70 22.83 -6.39
C THR A 249 -4.68 23.63 -7.24
N THR A 250 -5.98 23.31 -7.21
CA THR A 250 -6.98 24.05 -7.99
C THR A 250 -7.41 25.36 -7.33
N ILE A 251 -7.19 25.49 -6.02
CA ILE A 251 -7.55 26.65 -5.20
C ILE A 251 -6.34 27.47 -4.73
N LEU A 252 -5.11 26.98 -4.96
CA LEU A 252 -3.89 27.72 -4.62
C LEU A 252 -3.84 29.07 -5.34
N PRO A 253 -3.55 30.17 -4.63
CA PRO A 253 -3.33 31.47 -5.28
C PRO A 253 -2.00 31.44 -6.06
N GLY A 254 -2.04 31.71 -7.37
CA GLY A 254 -0.84 31.69 -8.23
C GLY A 254 -1.16 31.56 -9.71
N GLU A 255 -0.12 31.48 -10.55
CA GLU A 255 -0.28 31.24 -11.99
C GLU A 255 -0.72 29.79 -12.26
N ASN A 256 -1.66 29.60 -13.20
CA ASN A 256 -2.20 28.29 -13.55
C ASN A 256 -1.12 27.28 -13.98
N ASN A 257 -0.03 27.74 -14.60
CA ASN A 257 1.05 26.88 -15.06
C ASN A 257 1.81 26.22 -13.90
N ASP A 258 2.09 26.97 -12.83
CA ASP A 258 2.76 26.43 -11.64
C ASP A 258 1.87 25.41 -10.93
N ASN A 259 0.59 25.74 -10.73
CA ASN A 259 -0.37 24.82 -10.11
C ASN A 259 -0.53 23.51 -10.92
N ASN A 260 -0.54 23.59 -12.25
CA ASN A 260 -0.55 22.41 -13.12
C ASN A 260 0.74 21.59 -13.00
N LYS A 261 1.90 22.25 -12.87
CA LYS A 261 3.18 21.59 -12.63
C LYS A 261 3.16 20.82 -11.31
N LEU A 262 2.70 21.45 -10.22
CA LEU A 262 2.57 20.80 -8.91
C LEU A 262 1.62 19.60 -8.95
N ARG A 263 0.49 19.68 -9.67
CA ARG A 263 -0.39 18.53 -9.90
C ARG A 263 0.31 17.39 -10.62
N LYS A 264 1.11 17.69 -11.66
CA LYS A 264 1.92 16.70 -12.37
C LYS A 264 2.97 16.06 -11.44
N GLU A 265 3.60 16.85 -10.55
CA GLU A 265 4.54 16.36 -9.53
C GLU A 265 3.85 15.46 -8.50
N ILE A 266 2.68 15.83 -7.97
CA ILE A 266 1.87 14.99 -7.08
C ILE A 266 1.58 13.63 -7.75
N ASN A 267 1.13 13.63 -9.00
CA ASN A 267 0.87 12.39 -9.72
C ASN A 267 2.13 11.53 -9.89
N SER A 268 3.26 12.16 -10.21
CA SER A 268 4.56 11.48 -10.31
C SER A 268 5.01 10.85 -8.99
N VAL A 269 4.88 11.58 -7.87
CA VAL A 269 5.20 11.07 -6.54
C VAL A 269 4.33 9.87 -6.20
N TRP A 270 3.01 9.96 -6.41
CA TRP A 270 2.11 8.84 -6.10
C TRP A 270 2.33 7.63 -7.00
N LYS A 271 2.71 7.84 -8.27
CA LYS A 271 3.16 6.75 -9.16
C LYS A 271 4.32 5.98 -8.55
N THR A 272 5.35 6.68 -8.06
CA THR A 272 6.48 6.09 -7.35
C THR A 272 6.04 5.39 -6.05
N VAL A 273 5.12 6.00 -5.29
CA VAL A 273 4.61 5.41 -4.06
C VAL A 273 3.92 4.07 -4.35
N TYR A 274 3.00 4.02 -5.32
CA TYR A 274 2.29 2.80 -5.68
C TYR A 274 3.18 1.74 -6.33
N GLU A 275 4.27 2.13 -7.01
CA GLU A 275 5.32 1.19 -7.43
C GLU A 275 5.92 0.52 -6.20
N TYR A 276 6.51 1.28 -5.28
CA TYR A 276 7.20 0.71 -4.11
C TYR A 276 6.27 -0.06 -3.16
N LEU A 277 5.01 0.36 -3.02
CA LEU A 277 4.02 -0.38 -2.24
C LEU A 277 3.74 -1.78 -2.82
N GLY A 278 3.69 -1.90 -4.15
CA GLY A 278 3.43 -3.17 -4.85
C GLY A 278 4.67 -3.87 -5.40
N LYS A 279 5.88 -3.36 -5.11
CA LYS A 279 7.13 -3.83 -5.72
C LYS A 279 7.52 -5.25 -5.28
N ASN A 280 7.20 -5.60 -4.03
CA ASN A 280 7.20 -6.99 -3.60
C ASN A 280 5.77 -7.53 -3.76
N LYS A 281 5.56 -8.42 -4.73
CA LYS A 281 4.23 -8.95 -5.09
C LYS A 281 3.67 -9.92 -4.04
N ASP A 282 4.57 -10.60 -3.32
CA ASP A 282 4.21 -11.62 -2.33
C ASP A 282 3.90 -11.00 -0.96
N ASP A 283 4.53 -9.87 -0.65
CA ASP A 283 4.32 -9.11 0.60
C ASP A 283 4.25 -7.59 0.33
N PRO A 284 3.11 -7.08 -0.18
CA PRO A 284 2.91 -5.65 -0.42
C PRO A 284 2.98 -4.85 0.88
N LEU A 285 3.47 -3.61 0.78
CA LEU A 285 3.58 -2.74 1.95
C LEU A 285 2.21 -2.20 2.40
N ASP A 286 2.00 -2.18 3.71
CA ASP A 286 0.85 -1.48 4.31
C ASP A 286 1.01 0.05 4.17
N GLU A 287 0.11 0.63 3.36
CA GLU A 287 0.02 2.06 3.04
C GLU A 287 -0.40 2.94 4.23
N ASN A 288 -1.26 2.43 5.12
CA ASN A 288 -1.72 3.17 6.30
C ASN A 288 -0.61 3.24 7.36
N GLU A 289 0.13 2.15 7.54
CA GLU A 289 1.34 2.14 8.33
C GLU A 289 2.41 3.09 7.74
N PHE A 290 2.56 3.12 6.41
CA PHE A 290 3.49 4.03 5.76
C PHE A 290 3.14 5.48 6.07
N LEU A 291 1.90 5.87 5.78
CA LEU A 291 1.44 7.24 5.96
C LEU A 291 1.50 7.67 7.42
N ARG A 292 1.15 6.79 8.35
CA ARG A 292 1.26 7.06 9.80
C ARG A 292 2.70 7.28 10.24
N ASN A 293 3.64 6.44 9.79
CA ASN A 293 5.05 6.58 10.14
C ASN A 293 5.66 7.84 9.51
N HIS A 294 5.27 8.18 8.28
CA HIS A 294 5.64 9.43 7.63
C HIS A 294 5.11 10.63 8.41
N TRP A 295 3.83 10.65 8.77
CA TRP A 295 3.23 11.73 9.55
C TRP A 295 3.94 11.95 10.88
N ILE A 296 4.27 10.87 11.61
CA ILE A 296 5.03 10.96 12.86
C ILE A 296 6.38 11.65 12.65
N MET A 297 7.08 11.29 11.57
CA MET A 297 8.37 11.86 11.23
C MET A 297 8.22 13.33 10.79
N TYR A 298 7.25 13.67 9.96
CA TYR A 298 7.14 14.99 9.34
C TYR A 298 6.47 16.04 10.25
N PHE A 299 5.36 15.68 10.89
CA PHE A 299 4.55 16.61 11.71
C PHE A 299 4.70 16.40 13.21
N GLY A 300 5.38 15.32 13.62
CA GLY A 300 5.45 14.90 15.01
C GLY A 300 4.27 14.05 15.45
N PHE A 301 4.19 13.82 16.77
CA PHE A 301 3.23 12.89 17.35
C PHE A 301 2.34 13.54 18.40
N THR A 302 1.05 13.20 18.35
CA THR A 302 0.06 13.50 19.38
C THR A 302 -0.57 12.21 19.91
N LYS A 303 -1.12 12.25 21.13
CA LYS A 303 -1.61 11.05 21.85
C LYS A 303 -2.98 10.54 21.37
N GLU A 304 -3.67 11.25 20.48
CA GLU A 304 -5.02 10.88 20.03
C GLU A 304 -4.98 9.66 19.07
N ALA A 305 -5.92 8.73 19.23
CA ALA A 305 -6.13 7.67 18.25
C ALA A 305 -6.61 8.29 16.93
N GLU A 306 -6.10 7.80 15.79
CA GLU A 306 -6.31 8.38 14.45
C GLU A 306 -5.92 9.86 14.30
N ALA A 307 -5.10 10.39 15.23
CA ALA A 307 -4.63 11.76 15.20
C ALA A 307 -4.11 12.18 13.82
N TYR A 308 -3.37 11.31 13.14
CA TYR A 308 -2.76 11.63 11.86
C TYR A 308 -3.80 11.90 10.78
N SER A 309 -4.88 11.11 10.69
CA SER A 309 -5.93 11.32 9.70
C SER A 309 -6.68 12.62 9.98
N LYS A 310 -7.13 12.82 11.23
CA LYS A 310 -7.82 14.06 11.64
C LYS A 310 -6.93 15.30 11.43
N PHE A 311 -5.65 15.17 11.74
CA PHE A 311 -4.68 16.24 11.52
C PHE A 311 -4.53 16.56 10.03
N LEU A 312 -4.23 15.57 9.19
CA LEU A 312 -3.99 15.77 7.77
C LEU A 312 -5.21 16.41 7.09
N PHE A 313 -6.42 15.89 7.32
CA PHE A 313 -7.60 16.29 6.54
C PHE A 313 -8.43 17.41 7.14
N ASN A 314 -8.44 17.53 8.48
CA ASN A 314 -9.31 18.49 9.18
C ASN A 314 -8.53 19.63 9.84
N THR A 315 -7.20 19.54 9.91
CA THR A 315 -6.35 20.55 10.58
C THR A 315 -5.34 21.17 9.63
N HIS A 316 -4.63 20.38 8.81
CA HIS A 316 -3.52 20.85 7.99
C HIS A 316 -3.92 21.08 6.54
N PHE A 317 -4.18 20.03 5.74
CA PHE A 317 -4.55 20.15 4.32
C PHE A 317 -6.03 20.51 4.15
N THR A 318 -6.40 21.71 4.58
CA THR A 318 -7.74 22.27 4.52
C THR A 318 -7.81 23.48 3.59
N ILE A 319 -8.99 23.74 3.04
CA ILE A 319 -9.26 24.92 2.19
C ILE A 319 -8.94 26.22 2.95
N ASN A 320 -9.34 26.31 4.22
CA ASN A 320 -9.12 27.48 5.07
C ASN A 320 -7.63 27.83 5.19
N ASN A 321 -6.77 26.82 5.25
CA ASN A 321 -5.34 26.98 5.36
C ASN A 321 -4.68 27.46 4.04
N VAL A 322 -5.37 27.32 2.91
CA VAL A 322 -4.90 27.83 1.62
C VAL A 322 -5.40 29.25 1.35
N ILE A 323 -6.69 29.51 1.60
CA ILE A 323 -7.37 30.74 1.16
C ILE A 323 -7.24 31.89 2.18
N ASN A 324 -7.13 31.60 3.48
CA ASN A 324 -7.27 32.64 4.49
C ASN A 324 -6.00 33.53 4.58
N GLU A 325 -6.16 34.82 4.31
CA GLU A 325 -5.08 35.82 4.41
C GLU A 325 -4.81 36.28 5.85
N ASN A 326 -5.76 36.08 6.77
CA ASN A 326 -5.72 36.58 8.15
C ASN A 326 -5.27 35.53 9.19
N ILE A 327 -4.37 34.61 8.82
CA ILE A 327 -3.87 33.61 9.76
C ILE A 327 -2.83 34.24 10.69
N ASP A 328 -3.16 34.29 11.98
CA ASP A 328 -2.25 34.66 13.07
C ASP A 328 -1.15 33.60 13.21
N TYR A 329 0.05 33.93 12.72
CA TYR A 329 1.21 33.03 12.65
C TYR A 329 1.61 32.44 14.01
N ASP A 330 1.33 33.14 15.11
CA ASP A 330 1.72 32.71 16.46
C ASP A 330 0.72 31.71 17.09
N LYS A 331 -0.45 31.49 16.47
CA LYS A 331 -1.48 30.58 17.03
C LYS A 331 -1.74 29.33 16.20
N ASN A 332 -1.34 29.27 14.93
CA ASN A 332 -1.40 28.05 14.13
C ASN A 332 -0.38 28.11 12.97
N ASN A 333 0.38 27.02 12.77
CA ASN A 333 1.19 26.73 11.57
C ASN A 333 0.30 26.55 10.31
N GLY A 334 -0.58 27.51 10.03
CA GLY A 334 -1.85 27.28 9.35
C GLY A 334 -1.88 27.66 7.88
N LYS A 335 -0.95 28.46 7.34
CA LYS A 335 -0.97 28.79 5.91
C LYS A 335 -0.25 27.70 5.11
N ILE A 336 -0.87 27.25 4.01
CA ILE A 336 -0.30 26.29 3.07
C ILE A 336 -0.21 26.96 1.69
N GLY A 337 1.01 27.08 1.18
CA GLY A 337 1.30 27.50 -0.19
C GLY A 337 1.84 26.37 -1.07
N TYR A 338 2.19 26.73 -2.30
CA TYR A 338 2.82 25.84 -3.28
C TYR A 338 4.02 25.08 -2.68
N HIS A 339 4.97 25.80 -2.06
CA HIS A 339 6.19 25.21 -1.54
C HIS A 339 5.96 24.29 -0.33
N ASP A 340 4.91 24.51 0.46
CA ASP A 340 4.57 23.63 1.57
C ASP A 340 4.11 22.26 1.05
N ILE A 341 3.27 22.26 0.00
CA ILE A 341 2.83 21.03 -0.67
C ILE A 341 4.00 20.35 -1.38
N GLU A 342 4.81 21.10 -2.15
CA GLU A 342 6.00 20.60 -2.84
C GLU A 342 6.99 19.92 -1.86
N LYS A 343 7.27 20.57 -0.73
CA LYS A 343 8.13 20.02 0.32
C LYS A 343 7.53 18.76 0.94
N TYR A 344 6.22 18.74 1.17
CA TYR A 344 5.53 17.60 1.75
C TYR A 344 5.56 16.38 0.82
N ILE A 345 5.23 16.55 -0.47
CA ILE A 345 5.24 15.44 -1.43
C ILE A 345 6.65 14.92 -1.70
N THR A 346 7.66 15.80 -1.68
CA THR A 346 9.07 15.39 -1.74
C THR A 346 9.44 14.51 -0.55
N SER A 347 9.01 14.85 0.66
CA SER A 347 9.25 14.00 1.84
C SER A 347 8.55 12.63 1.75
N ILE A 348 7.33 12.57 1.21
CA ILE A 348 6.63 11.30 0.95
C ILE A 348 7.44 10.44 -0.04
N HIS A 349 7.89 11.05 -1.14
CA HIS A 349 8.69 10.40 -2.17
C HIS A 349 9.98 9.79 -1.60
N ASP A 350 10.73 10.54 -0.79
CA ASP A 350 12.00 10.06 -0.24
C ASP A 350 11.77 8.94 0.80
N SER A 351 10.66 9.02 1.52
CA SER A 351 10.32 8.07 2.58
C SER A 351 9.88 6.70 2.05
N ILE A 352 9.16 6.64 0.93
CA ILE A 352 8.61 5.35 0.48
C ILE A 352 9.71 4.37 0.07
N LYS A 353 10.78 4.86 -0.56
CA LYS A 353 11.95 4.03 -0.92
C LYS A 353 12.62 3.46 0.33
N MET A 354 12.82 4.27 1.36
CA MET A 354 13.41 3.81 2.62
C MET A 354 12.49 2.83 3.35
N ARG A 355 11.18 3.07 3.38
CA ARG A 355 10.20 2.11 3.90
C ARG A 355 10.29 0.76 3.18
N PHE A 356 10.40 0.77 1.85
CA PHE A 356 10.55 -0.45 1.07
C PHE A 356 11.83 -1.21 1.43
N TYR A 357 12.96 -0.53 1.56
CA TYR A 357 14.23 -1.15 1.98
C TYR A 357 14.20 -1.68 3.42
N ILE A 358 13.45 -1.03 4.32
CA ILE A 358 13.25 -1.55 5.67
C ILE A 358 12.54 -2.91 5.62
N SER A 359 11.47 -3.04 4.83
CA SER A 359 10.76 -4.31 4.69
C SER A 359 11.50 -5.35 3.83
N ASN A 360 12.30 -4.89 2.86
CA ASN A 360 13.01 -5.75 1.90
C ASN A 360 14.53 -5.46 1.89
N PRO A 361 15.27 -5.75 2.98
CA PRO A 361 16.64 -5.27 3.15
C PRO A 361 17.60 -5.76 2.07
N SER A 362 17.38 -6.99 1.58
CA SER A 362 18.21 -7.60 0.53
C SER A 362 18.23 -6.79 -0.76
N LEU A 363 17.12 -6.11 -1.09
CA LEU A 363 16.93 -5.30 -2.30
C LEU A 363 17.45 -3.85 -2.16
N SER A 364 18.04 -3.50 -1.01
CA SER A 364 18.57 -2.16 -0.78
C SER A 364 19.98 -1.96 -1.34
N GLU A 365 20.38 -0.72 -1.55
CA GLU A 365 21.73 -0.35 -2.01
C GLU A 365 22.74 -0.19 -0.85
N PHE A 366 22.31 -0.41 0.40
CA PHE A 366 23.17 -0.27 1.58
C PHE A 366 24.19 -1.42 1.68
N SER A 367 25.20 -1.26 2.53
CA SER A 367 26.19 -2.30 2.82
C SER A 367 25.56 -3.57 3.37
N TYR A 368 26.26 -4.69 3.22
CA TYR A 368 25.86 -5.98 3.81
C TYR A 368 25.55 -5.86 5.30
N GLU A 369 26.38 -5.15 6.07
CA GLU A 369 26.18 -5.00 7.51
C GLU A 369 24.89 -4.25 7.83
N THR A 370 24.60 -3.15 7.13
CA THR A 370 23.33 -2.43 7.27
C THR A 370 22.13 -3.33 6.96
N LYS A 371 22.18 -4.07 5.85
CA LYS A 371 21.12 -5.02 5.48
C LYS A 371 20.88 -6.06 6.59
N GLU A 372 21.96 -6.62 7.15
CA GLU A 372 21.87 -7.61 8.22
C GLU A 372 21.23 -7.05 9.49
N TYR A 373 21.57 -5.83 9.92
CA TYR A 373 20.93 -5.25 11.09
C TYR A 373 19.46 -4.87 10.87
N ILE A 374 19.08 -4.46 9.66
CA ILE A 374 17.66 -4.24 9.33
C ILE A 374 16.91 -5.59 9.36
N LYS A 375 17.50 -6.68 8.85
CA LYS A 375 16.91 -8.03 8.99
C LYS A 375 16.72 -8.39 10.46
N LYS A 376 17.73 -8.18 11.32
CA LYS A 376 17.60 -8.43 12.77
C LYS A 376 16.45 -7.62 13.40
N LEU A 377 16.31 -6.35 13.03
CA LEU A 377 15.18 -5.52 13.46
C LEU A 377 13.84 -6.11 13.02
N ASN A 378 13.69 -6.51 11.75
CA ASN A 378 12.48 -7.16 11.25
C ASN A 378 12.15 -8.46 12.01
N ARG A 379 13.17 -9.23 12.44
CA ARG A 379 13.00 -10.46 13.23
C ARG A 379 12.53 -10.19 14.66
N VAL A 380 13.15 -9.24 15.37
CA VAL A 380 12.85 -8.94 16.79
C VAL A 380 11.58 -8.10 16.95
N GLY A 381 11.27 -7.26 15.97
CA GLY A 381 10.17 -6.30 16.00
C GLY A 381 10.56 -4.96 16.62
N PHE A 382 10.28 -3.88 15.92
CA PHE A 382 10.77 -2.53 16.24
C PHE A 382 9.72 -1.44 15.93
N GLY A 383 8.43 -1.76 16.09
CA GLY A 383 7.31 -0.89 15.69
C GLY A 383 7.47 0.60 16.04
N PRO A 384 7.77 0.98 17.30
CA PRO A 384 7.96 2.38 17.69
C PRO A 384 9.17 3.07 17.05
N LEU A 385 10.17 2.30 16.60
CA LEU A 385 11.39 2.81 15.99
C LEU A 385 11.25 3.00 14.47
N LYS A 386 10.19 2.47 13.83
CA LYS A 386 10.00 2.58 12.37
C LYS A 386 10.14 4.02 11.83
N PRO A 387 9.48 5.05 12.41
CA PRO A 387 9.66 6.44 11.92
C PRO A 387 11.09 6.95 12.07
N LEU A 388 11.76 6.58 13.17
CA LEU A 388 13.13 6.99 13.45
C LEU A 388 14.12 6.36 12.46
N ILE A 389 14.02 5.05 12.24
CA ILE A 389 14.89 4.33 11.30
C ILE A 389 14.66 4.83 9.87
N MET A 390 13.41 5.05 9.49
CA MET A 390 13.08 5.63 8.18
C MET A 390 13.74 7.00 8.00
N CYS A 391 13.63 7.89 8.98
CA CYS A 391 14.29 9.20 8.96
C CYS A 391 15.82 9.09 8.88
N ALA A 392 16.42 8.23 9.70
CA ALA A 392 17.86 8.01 9.71
C ALA A 392 18.38 7.48 8.36
N MET A 393 17.65 6.56 7.73
CA MET A 393 18.00 6.03 6.42
C MET A 393 17.91 7.09 5.32
N ILE A 394 16.87 7.94 5.32
CA ILE A 394 16.76 9.08 4.38
C ILE A 394 17.99 9.97 4.47
N LYS A 395 18.35 10.39 5.69
CA LYS A 395 19.50 11.27 5.93
C LYS A 395 20.83 10.62 5.56
N CYS A 396 21.00 9.34 5.83
CA CYS A 396 22.17 8.58 5.41
C CYS A 396 22.26 8.52 3.88
N SER A 397 21.14 8.26 3.18
CA SER A 397 21.10 8.29 1.71
C SER A 397 21.40 9.67 1.13
N ASN A 398 20.99 10.73 1.83
CA ASN A 398 21.31 12.13 1.48
C ASN A 398 22.73 12.55 1.89
N LYS A 399 23.56 11.62 2.38
CA LYS A 399 24.95 11.87 2.83
C LYS A 399 25.06 12.90 3.96
N GLU A 400 24.01 13.11 4.74
CA GLU A 400 24.07 13.98 5.92
C GLU A 400 24.94 13.38 7.04
N PHE A 401 25.09 12.05 7.06
CA PHE A 401 26.05 11.34 7.91
C PHE A 401 26.48 10.00 7.27
N SER A 402 27.56 9.39 7.80
CA SER A 402 28.14 8.16 7.27
C SER A 402 27.30 6.92 7.58
N GLU A 403 27.37 5.92 6.71
CA GLU A 403 26.69 4.64 6.93
C GLU A 403 27.15 3.92 8.21
N GLU A 404 28.39 4.13 8.63
CA GLU A 404 28.91 3.62 9.93
C GLU A 404 28.05 4.09 11.11
N LYS A 405 27.64 5.38 11.11
CA LYS A 405 26.75 5.92 12.16
C LYS A 405 25.33 5.38 12.05
N LEU A 406 24.87 5.04 10.83
CA LEU A 406 23.60 4.34 10.65
C LEU A 406 23.66 2.94 11.29
N ILE A 407 24.75 2.20 11.05
CA ILE A 407 24.98 0.88 11.61
C ILE A 407 25.00 0.93 13.15
N GLU A 408 25.66 1.94 13.74
CA GLU A 408 25.63 2.15 15.20
C GLU A 408 24.21 2.36 15.73
N LEU A 409 23.40 3.18 15.05
CA LEU A 409 22.00 3.38 15.42
C LEU A 409 21.20 2.07 15.31
N LEU A 410 21.37 1.31 14.23
CA LEU A 410 20.66 0.06 14.00
C LEU A 410 21.03 -0.98 15.06
N LYS A 411 22.30 -1.09 15.44
CA LYS A 411 22.79 -1.90 16.56
C LYS A 411 22.11 -1.50 17.88
N ALA A 412 22.10 -0.21 18.20
CA ALA A 412 21.45 0.29 19.40
C ALA A 412 19.93 0.05 19.39
N SER A 413 19.30 0.16 18.23
CA SER A 413 17.85 -0.07 18.03
C SER A 413 17.46 -1.54 18.19
N GLU A 414 18.27 -2.45 17.67
CA GLU A 414 18.08 -3.90 17.82
C GLU A 414 18.21 -4.28 19.30
N GLN A 415 19.29 -3.85 19.95
CA GLN A 415 19.52 -4.11 21.37
C GLN A 415 18.41 -3.53 22.24
N PHE A 416 17.96 -2.29 21.96
CA PHE A 416 16.84 -1.69 22.66
C PHE A 416 15.56 -2.51 22.49
N SER A 417 15.24 -2.91 21.25
CA SER A 417 14.03 -3.69 20.96
C SER A 417 14.06 -5.05 21.67
N PHE A 418 15.20 -5.74 21.62
CA PHE A 418 15.37 -7.01 22.29
C PHE A 418 15.30 -6.87 23.82
N LEU A 419 16.10 -5.99 24.42
CA LEU A 419 16.23 -5.91 25.88
C LEU A 419 14.95 -5.35 26.54
N VAL A 420 14.36 -4.31 25.96
CA VAL A 420 13.21 -3.62 26.56
C VAL A 420 11.90 -4.34 26.24
N PHE A 421 11.64 -4.68 24.97
CA PHE A 421 10.35 -5.27 24.59
C PHE A 421 10.36 -6.79 24.75
N THR A 422 11.37 -7.48 24.23
CA THR A 422 11.36 -8.95 24.13
C THR A 422 11.78 -9.63 25.44
N LEU A 423 12.91 -9.21 26.01
CA LEU A 423 13.51 -9.79 27.21
C LEU A 423 12.76 -9.33 28.45
N THR A 424 12.73 -8.02 28.72
CA THR A 424 12.02 -7.48 29.90
C THR A 424 10.51 -7.64 29.80
N GLY A 425 9.94 -7.66 28.58
CA GLY A 425 8.50 -7.75 28.37
C GLY A 425 7.77 -6.42 28.56
N ARG A 426 8.46 -5.28 28.43
CA ARG A 426 7.80 -3.97 28.49
C ARG A 426 6.84 -3.83 27.30
N PRO A 427 5.70 -3.15 27.45
CA PRO A 427 4.79 -2.94 26.33
C PRO A 427 5.46 -2.16 25.20
N SER A 428 5.03 -2.40 23.96
CA SER A 428 5.54 -1.71 22.76
C SER A 428 5.23 -0.21 22.72
N ASN A 429 4.57 0.37 23.72
CA ASN A 429 4.40 1.82 23.86
C ASN A 429 5.45 2.46 24.77
N THR A 430 6.31 1.67 25.41
CA THR A 430 7.39 2.17 26.26
C THR A 430 8.35 3.02 25.43
N HIS A 431 8.67 4.22 25.92
CA HIS A 431 9.44 5.27 25.22
C HIS A 431 8.88 5.78 23.88
N ARG A 432 7.73 5.28 23.40
CA ARG A 432 7.16 5.61 22.09
C ARG A 432 7.06 7.11 21.83
N ASN A 433 6.46 7.86 22.75
CA ASN A 433 6.26 9.31 22.58
C ASN A 433 7.59 10.07 22.45
N LYS A 434 8.64 9.63 23.18
CA LYS A 434 9.96 10.26 23.13
C LYS A 434 10.68 9.89 21.83
N ILE A 435 10.62 8.63 21.40
CA ILE A 435 11.17 8.17 20.12
C ILE A 435 10.53 8.91 18.95
N TYR A 436 9.20 9.07 18.95
CA TYR A 436 8.49 9.80 17.91
C TYR A 436 8.87 11.28 17.83
N ARG A 437 9.03 11.95 18.98
CA ARG A 437 9.55 13.32 19.01
C ARG A 437 10.98 13.41 18.48
N ILE A 438 11.84 12.45 18.83
CA ILE A 438 13.21 12.37 18.31
C ILE A 438 13.21 12.19 16.80
N ALA A 439 12.35 11.32 16.25
CA ALA A 439 12.22 11.11 14.81
C ALA A 439 11.86 12.41 14.07
N ASN A 440 10.92 13.19 14.63
CA ASN A 440 10.54 14.48 14.07
C ASN A 440 11.64 15.55 14.18
N TYR A 441 12.30 15.66 15.33
CA TYR A 441 13.42 16.59 15.48
C TYR A 441 14.59 16.26 14.57
N LEU A 442 14.85 14.95 14.35
CA LEU A 442 15.83 14.52 13.39
C LEU A 442 15.43 15.01 11.99
N HIS A 443 14.19 14.76 11.56
CA HIS A 443 13.68 15.19 10.26
C HIS A 443 13.81 16.70 10.01
N ASP A 444 13.28 17.53 10.92
CA ASP A 444 13.17 18.98 10.71
C ASP A 444 14.50 19.73 10.78
N GLY A 445 15.57 19.08 11.28
CA GLY A 445 16.88 19.69 11.42
C GLY A 445 16.92 20.84 12.45
N VAL A 446 15.83 21.10 13.17
CA VAL A 446 15.79 22.09 14.24
C VAL A 446 16.50 21.51 15.47
N TYR A 447 17.81 21.79 15.54
CA TYR A 447 18.64 21.59 16.72
C TYR A 447 18.19 22.53 17.85
N LYS A 448 17.07 22.23 18.50
CA LYS A 448 16.62 22.95 19.69
C LYS A 448 17.54 22.65 20.88
N SER A 449 18.81 23.05 20.85
CA SER A 449 19.80 22.95 21.95
C SER A 449 19.97 21.59 22.64
N ASP A 450 19.25 20.55 22.20
CA ASP A 450 19.14 19.26 22.84
C ASP A 450 20.05 18.28 22.10
N LYS A 451 20.95 17.60 22.82
CA LYS A 451 21.90 16.63 22.25
C LYS A 451 21.20 15.49 21.51
N LEU A 452 19.91 15.28 21.76
CA LEU A 452 19.02 14.27 21.16
C LEU A 452 18.67 14.51 19.68
N CYS A 453 19.07 15.64 19.07
CA CYS A 453 18.80 15.93 17.65
C CYS A 453 19.90 15.46 16.68
N SER A 454 20.99 14.84 17.17
CA SER A 454 22.05 14.25 16.33
C SER A 454 21.92 12.73 16.28
N ILE A 455 22.33 12.10 15.18
CA ILE A 455 22.32 10.63 15.06
C ILE A 455 23.04 9.96 16.25
N GLN A 456 24.17 10.52 16.69
CA GLN A 456 24.90 10.01 17.84
C GLN A 456 24.13 10.18 19.16
N GLY A 457 23.47 11.33 19.33
CA GLY A 457 22.63 11.58 20.50
C GLY A 457 21.46 10.60 20.61
N VAL A 458 20.84 10.27 19.47
CA VAL A 458 19.80 9.24 19.40
C VAL A 458 20.36 7.86 19.76
N THR A 459 21.49 7.47 19.18
CA THR A 459 22.17 6.21 19.49
C THR A 459 22.46 6.10 20.99
N ASN A 460 23.06 7.15 21.57
CA ASN A 460 23.35 7.22 23.01
C ASN A 460 22.08 7.15 23.86
N TYR A 461 20.99 7.79 23.43
CA TYR A 461 19.70 7.72 24.10
C TYR A 461 19.17 6.28 24.16
N LEU A 462 19.18 5.55 23.04
CA LEU A 462 18.72 4.16 23.00
C LEU A 462 19.59 3.25 23.89
N ILE A 463 20.92 3.43 23.85
CA ILE A 463 21.85 2.70 24.70
C ILE A 463 21.57 2.98 26.19
N SER A 464 21.34 4.24 26.56
CA SER A 464 21.08 4.62 27.97
C SER A 464 19.80 4.01 28.55
N GLN A 465 18.88 3.51 27.71
CA GLN A 465 17.68 2.82 28.21
C GLN A 465 17.97 1.39 28.70
N LYS A 466 19.21 0.89 28.58
CA LYS A 466 19.61 -0.35 29.24
C LYS A 466 19.58 -0.24 30.76
N ASP A 467 19.89 0.94 31.28
CA ASP A 467 20.01 1.18 32.72
C ASP A 467 18.86 2.06 33.27
N SER A 468 17.85 2.36 32.43
CA SER A 468 16.74 3.20 32.84
C SER A 468 15.66 2.40 33.59
N TRP A 469 15.00 3.04 34.55
CA TRP A 469 13.96 2.41 35.38
C TRP A 469 12.79 1.80 34.58
N ASN A 470 12.48 2.38 33.42
CA ASN A 470 11.46 1.88 32.50
C ASN A 470 12.04 1.13 31.29
N GLY A 471 13.35 0.89 31.26
CA GLY A 471 14.07 0.15 30.25
C GLY A 471 14.22 -1.33 30.60
N PHE A 472 15.45 -1.84 30.46
CA PHE A 472 15.80 -3.22 30.76
C PHE A 472 15.72 -3.51 32.27
N ASP A 473 15.12 -4.65 32.61
CA ASP A 473 14.94 -5.07 34.00
C ASP A 473 15.04 -6.60 34.07
N LEU A 474 16.16 -7.08 34.61
CA LEU A 474 16.47 -8.51 34.70
C LEU A 474 15.55 -9.24 35.67
N ASP A 475 15.15 -8.60 36.78
CA ASP A 475 14.30 -9.25 37.77
C ASP A 475 12.86 -9.39 37.26
N LYS A 476 12.38 -8.44 36.44
CA LYS A 476 11.14 -8.63 35.67
C LYS A 476 11.23 -9.80 34.70
N PHE A 477 12.35 -9.94 33.99
CA PHE A 477 12.54 -11.09 33.12
C PHE A 477 12.51 -12.40 33.90
N ARG A 478 13.24 -12.49 35.03
CA ARG A 478 13.24 -13.66 35.93
C ARG A 478 11.83 -14.01 36.41
N THR A 479 11.10 -13.02 36.93
CA THR A 479 9.71 -13.18 37.37
C THR A 479 8.81 -13.68 36.24
N LYS A 480 9.00 -13.16 35.01
CA LYS A 480 8.25 -13.59 33.84
C LYS A 480 8.56 -15.04 33.46
N ILE A 481 9.82 -15.45 33.46
CA ILE A 481 10.22 -16.83 33.22
C ILE A 481 9.63 -17.76 34.29
N GLU A 482 9.77 -17.43 35.58
CA GLU A 482 9.16 -18.18 36.68
C GLU A 482 7.64 -18.35 36.50
N SER A 483 6.95 -17.31 36.02
CA SER A 483 5.52 -17.39 35.72
C SER A 483 5.19 -18.38 34.59
N PHE A 484 6.06 -18.51 33.59
CA PHE A 484 5.85 -19.52 32.53
C PHE A 484 6.03 -20.94 33.06
N PHE A 485 6.98 -21.16 33.97
CA PHE A 485 7.15 -22.45 34.65
C PHE A 485 5.95 -22.80 35.55
N LYS A 486 5.44 -21.82 36.31
CA LYS A 486 4.23 -22.00 37.13
C LYS A 486 2.99 -22.35 36.30
N ASN A 487 2.91 -21.84 35.06
CA ASN A 487 1.80 -22.09 34.13
C ASN A 487 2.05 -23.28 33.18
N GLU A 488 2.98 -24.18 33.50
CA GLU A 488 3.32 -25.37 32.70
C GLU A 488 3.77 -25.08 31.25
N LYS A 489 4.11 -23.84 30.92
CA LYS A 489 4.64 -23.45 29.60
C LYS A 489 6.15 -23.55 29.52
N GLY A 490 6.85 -23.53 30.66
CA GLY A 490 8.31 -23.59 30.73
C GLY A 490 9.01 -22.53 29.87
N PHE A 491 10.17 -22.87 29.30
CA PHE A 491 10.88 -21.99 28.36
C PHE A 491 10.08 -21.74 27.06
N TYR A 492 9.20 -22.66 26.68
CA TYR A 492 8.31 -22.51 25.52
C TYR A 492 7.26 -21.40 25.67
N GLY A 493 7.03 -20.91 26.89
CA GLY A 493 6.21 -19.72 27.13
C GLY A 493 6.85 -18.41 26.63
N TRP A 494 8.18 -18.35 26.53
CA TRP A 494 8.88 -17.14 26.14
C TRP A 494 9.15 -17.07 24.64
N TYR A 495 8.37 -16.25 23.94
CA TYR A 495 8.50 -16.05 22.48
C TYR A 495 9.88 -15.54 22.04
N GLY A 496 10.58 -14.79 22.90
CA GLY A 496 11.91 -14.25 22.60
C GLY A 496 12.99 -15.29 22.37
N ARG A 497 12.78 -16.54 22.81
CA ARG A 497 13.74 -17.64 22.65
C ARG A 497 14.13 -17.88 21.20
N TYR A 498 13.18 -17.78 20.26
CA TYR A 498 13.43 -18.08 18.86
C TYR A 498 14.42 -17.11 18.25
N TYR A 499 14.24 -15.82 18.52
CA TYR A 499 15.18 -14.79 18.10
C TYR A 499 16.55 -14.99 18.75
N PHE A 500 16.57 -15.19 20.08
CA PHE A 500 17.82 -15.36 20.83
C PHE A 500 18.64 -16.56 20.35
N LEU A 501 18.02 -17.74 20.26
CA LEU A 501 18.69 -18.97 19.85
C LEU A 501 19.16 -18.90 18.39
N TYR A 502 18.34 -18.33 17.51
CA TYR A 502 18.72 -18.14 16.10
C TYR A 502 19.96 -17.25 15.96
N GLU A 503 19.97 -16.08 16.62
CA GLU A 503 21.12 -15.16 16.56
C GLU A 503 22.35 -15.74 17.27
N TYR A 504 22.17 -16.54 18.32
CA TYR A 504 23.25 -17.26 18.98
C TYR A 504 23.86 -18.33 18.08
N GLU A 505 23.04 -19.10 17.37
CA GLU A 505 23.50 -20.12 16.43
C GLU A 505 24.28 -19.50 15.25
N LEU A 506 23.78 -18.40 14.69
CA LEU A 506 24.51 -17.63 13.67
C LEU A 506 25.86 -17.12 14.19
N TYR A 507 25.92 -16.69 15.45
CA TYR A 507 27.18 -16.30 16.08
C TYR A 507 28.16 -17.48 16.19
N LEU A 508 27.69 -18.65 16.63
CA LEU A 508 28.51 -19.85 16.73
C LEU A 508 29.05 -20.29 15.36
N GLN A 509 28.22 -20.27 14.32
CA GLN A 509 28.64 -20.58 12.94
C GLN A 509 29.73 -19.64 12.45
N LYS A 510 29.58 -18.34 12.72
CA LYS A 510 30.59 -17.34 12.40
C LYS A 510 31.90 -17.61 13.14
N CYS A 511 31.85 -18.04 14.40
CA CYS A 511 33.05 -18.42 15.16
C CYS A 511 33.73 -19.68 14.62
N LYS A 512 32.99 -20.59 14.00
CA LYS A 512 33.51 -21.84 13.40
C LYS A 512 33.98 -21.69 11.94
N SER A 513 33.88 -20.50 11.35
CA SER A 513 34.16 -20.24 9.93
C SER A 513 33.35 -21.13 8.97
N GLU A 514 32.17 -21.59 9.40
CA GLU A 514 31.27 -22.36 8.55
C GLU A 514 30.58 -21.41 7.56
N SER A 515 30.72 -21.68 6.26
CA SER A 515 30.19 -20.81 5.20
C SER A 515 28.71 -21.06 4.90
N LYS A 516 28.16 -22.19 5.35
CA LYS A 516 26.78 -22.59 5.08
C LYS A 516 25.91 -22.29 6.30
N ILE A 517 24.90 -21.44 6.12
CA ILE A 517 23.83 -21.25 7.11
C ILE A 517 23.09 -22.59 7.25
N ILE A 518 23.18 -23.18 8.45
CA ILE A 518 22.57 -24.49 8.74
C ILE A 518 21.07 -24.36 9.03
N VAL A 519 20.62 -23.19 9.51
CA VAL A 519 19.24 -22.93 9.92
C VAL A 519 18.76 -21.60 9.34
N SER A 520 17.68 -21.61 8.57
CA SER A 520 17.04 -20.39 8.08
C SER A 520 16.05 -19.80 9.11
N TRP A 521 15.82 -18.48 9.02
CA TRP A 521 14.83 -17.83 9.87
C TRP A 521 13.40 -18.30 9.55
N GLU A 522 13.10 -18.60 8.29
CA GLU A 522 11.80 -19.10 7.83
C GLU A 522 11.50 -20.48 8.44
N GLU A 523 12.47 -21.39 8.45
CA GLU A 523 12.35 -22.67 9.15
C GLU A 523 12.10 -22.47 10.65
N THR A 524 12.79 -21.51 11.28
CA THR A 524 12.61 -21.16 12.71
C THR A 524 11.21 -20.59 12.99
N GLN A 525 10.62 -19.84 12.06
CA GLN A 525 9.24 -19.33 12.15
C GLN A 525 8.21 -20.43 11.93
N ASN A 526 8.42 -21.32 10.97
CA ASN A 526 7.55 -22.47 10.73
C ASN A 526 7.55 -23.46 11.92
N GLN A 527 8.65 -23.52 12.67
CA GLN A 527 8.69 -24.26 13.95
C GLN A 527 7.78 -23.64 15.03
N LYS A 528 7.52 -22.32 15.00
CA LYS A 528 6.53 -21.69 15.91
C LYS A 528 5.10 -22.18 15.65
N THR A 529 4.78 -22.54 14.40
CA THR A 529 3.43 -22.94 13.99
C THR A 529 3.23 -24.45 13.98
N LYS A 530 4.29 -25.25 13.75
CA LYS A 530 4.16 -26.71 13.63
C LYS A 530 4.46 -27.51 14.88
N ASN A 531 5.09 -26.98 15.93
CA ASN A 531 5.38 -27.70 17.19
C ASN A 531 6.09 -29.07 16.99
N GLN A 532 6.71 -29.32 15.84
CA GLN A 532 7.09 -30.66 15.39
C GLN A 532 8.57 -31.01 15.57
N ASP A 533 9.44 -30.01 15.77
CA ASP A 533 10.85 -30.21 16.12
C ASP A 533 11.14 -29.45 17.42
N SER A 534 11.35 -30.19 18.51
CA SER A 534 11.68 -29.64 19.83
C SER A 534 13.01 -28.88 19.76
N ILE A 535 13.06 -27.69 20.36
CA ILE A 535 14.34 -27.12 20.80
C ILE A 535 14.86 -28.10 21.86
N GLU A 536 16.04 -28.68 21.64
CA GLU A 536 16.53 -29.87 22.35
C GLU A 536 16.26 -29.84 23.86
N HIS A 537 15.67 -30.91 24.38
CA HIS A 537 15.43 -31.08 25.81
C HIS A 537 16.75 -31.05 26.59
N ILE A 538 16.79 -30.31 27.71
CA ILE A 538 17.93 -30.31 28.62
C ILE A 538 18.11 -31.71 29.25
N TYR A 539 17.01 -32.45 29.42
CA TYR A 539 16.98 -33.85 29.84
C TYR A 539 16.30 -34.71 28.77
N PRO A 540 16.92 -35.82 28.32
CA PRO A 540 16.40 -36.60 27.19
C PRO A 540 15.11 -37.34 27.56
N GLN A 541 14.18 -37.48 26.58
CA GLN A 541 12.93 -38.23 26.72
C GLN A 541 13.12 -39.66 27.25
N LYS A 542 14.28 -40.26 26.92
CA LYS A 542 14.74 -41.55 27.45
C LYS A 542 16.14 -41.37 28.03
N ALA A 543 16.23 -41.30 29.35
CA ALA A 543 17.48 -41.08 30.09
C ALA A 543 18.22 -42.39 30.41
N ASP A 544 18.33 -43.28 29.42
CA ASP A 544 18.79 -44.66 29.60
C ASP A 544 20.31 -44.79 29.81
N LYS A 545 21.07 -43.70 29.58
CA LYS A 545 22.52 -43.67 29.80
C LYS A 545 22.86 -43.18 31.21
N GLU A 546 23.80 -43.86 31.85
CA GLU A 546 24.26 -43.61 33.23
C GLU A 546 24.72 -42.15 33.47
N CYS A 547 25.23 -41.48 32.44
CA CYS A 547 25.65 -40.08 32.52
C CYS A 547 24.51 -39.10 32.84
N TRP A 548 23.27 -39.40 32.41
CA TRP A 548 22.10 -38.59 32.72
C TRP A 548 21.63 -38.80 34.16
N GLY A 549 21.70 -40.03 34.67
CA GLY A 549 21.47 -40.32 36.08
C GLY A 549 22.44 -39.53 36.97
N LYS A 550 23.76 -39.72 36.80
CA LYS A 550 24.76 -39.08 37.66
C LYS A 550 24.67 -37.54 37.69
N LYS A 551 24.41 -36.91 36.55
CA LYS A 551 24.45 -35.45 36.41
C LYS A 551 23.14 -34.75 36.82
N TYR A 552 22.02 -35.47 36.84
CA TYR A 552 20.69 -34.92 37.15
C TYR A 552 20.02 -35.58 38.37
N ASN A 553 20.77 -36.40 39.12
CA ASN A 553 20.28 -37.04 40.35
C ASN A 553 19.84 -36.06 41.44
N GLN A 554 20.34 -34.82 41.38
CA GLN A 554 19.96 -33.73 42.28
C GLN A 554 18.55 -33.17 42.04
N PHE A 555 17.91 -33.51 40.92
CA PHE A 555 16.55 -33.09 40.59
C PHE A 555 15.56 -34.20 40.91
N ASP A 556 14.43 -33.86 41.52
CA ASP A 556 13.32 -34.77 41.75
C ASP A 556 12.55 -35.12 40.45
N GLU A 557 11.60 -36.04 40.53
CA GLU A 557 10.85 -36.52 39.36
C GLU A 557 10.03 -35.41 38.69
N ALA A 558 9.46 -34.48 39.47
CA ALA A 558 8.73 -33.33 38.93
C ALA A 558 9.69 -32.36 38.22
N GLN A 559 10.85 -32.07 38.80
CA GLN A 559 11.90 -31.24 38.23
C GLN A 559 12.50 -31.85 36.96
N ARG A 560 12.72 -33.17 36.91
CA ARG A 560 13.14 -33.86 35.69
C ARG A 560 12.07 -33.81 34.60
N LYS A 561 10.79 -33.90 34.97
CA LYS A 561 9.66 -33.71 34.03
C LYS A 561 9.60 -32.30 33.44
N TYR A 562 10.05 -31.28 34.18
CA TYR A 562 10.23 -29.92 33.63
C TYR A 562 11.42 -29.84 32.66
N LEU A 563 12.52 -30.55 32.91
CA LEU A 563 13.69 -30.61 32.00
C LEU A 563 13.48 -31.51 30.77
N LEU A 564 12.49 -32.40 30.82
CA LEU A 564 12.00 -33.21 29.71
C LEU A 564 11.12 -32.43 28.73
N ASN A 565 10.51 -31.34 29.19
CA ASN A 565 9.62 -30.47 28.41
C ASN A 565 10.18 -29.04 28.33
N SER A 566 11.50 -28.90 28.42
CA SER A 566 12.26 -27.66 28.33
C SER A 566 12.61 -27.27 26.90
#